data_AF-A0AAW7ANW9-F1
#
_entry.id   AF-A0AAW7ANW9-F1
#
_cell.length_a   1.000
_cell.length_b   1.000
_cell.length_c   1.000
_cell.angle_alpha   90.00
_cell.angle_beta   90.00
_cell.angle_gamma   90.00
#
_symmetry.space_group_name_H-M   'P 1'
#
loop_
_entity.id
_entity.type
_entity.pdbx_description
1 polymer ?
#
loop_
_entity_poly.entity_id
_entity_poly.type
_entity_poly.pdbx_seq_one_letter_code
_entity_poly.pdbx_strand_id
1 'polypeptide(L)'
;MKIKTKKQLSLPQLIEWAIDNDIKHRVFVSNPNFDGVTYKLGFDIGGDLYFEEPLTPTLLFTVEVEEEITEDTEFKSMVEVTTDDLFAVWEHASISTWKNEHSKEFHAYIDGEFKLIWRDGKLVE
;
A
#
# COMPACT_ATOMS: atom_id res chain seq x y z
N MET A 1 -2.39 -10.86 -7.24
CA MET A 1 -3.36 -9.92 -6.65
C MET A 1 -2.68 -8.64 -6.21
N LYS A 2 -3.32 -7.48 -6.41
CA LYS A 2 -2.86 -6.17 -5.92
C LYS A 2 -3.75 -5.63 -4.80
N ILE A 3 -3.17 -4.89 -3.87
CA ILE A 3 -3.90 -4.14 -2.85
C ILE A 3 -3.64 -2.64 -2.98
N LYS A 4 -4.63 -1.84 -2.61
CA LYS A 4 -4.47 -0.40 -2.49
C LYS A 4 -4.07 -0.07 -1.07
N THR A 5 -2.92 0.57 -0.91
CA THR A 5 -2.46 1.05 0.39
C THR A 5 -2.17 2.54 0.35
N LYS A 6 -2.31 3.18 1.52
CA LYS A 6 -1.98 4.59 1.69
C LYS A 6 -0.57 4.70 2.24
N LYS A 7 0.30 5.38 1.48
CA LYS A 7 1.68 5.69 1.91
C LYS A 7 1.83 7.17 2.16
N GLN A 8 2.55 7.51 3.23
CA GLN A 8 3.03 8.87 3.44
C GLN A 8 4.41 9.01 2.80
N LEU A 9 4.54 9.95 1.87
CA LEU A 9 5.78 10.27 1.18
C LEU A 9 6.20 11.70 1.52
N SER A 10 7.49 11.92 1.75
CA SER A 10 8.07 13.26 1.74
C SER A 10 8.03 13.87 0.34
N LEU A 11 8.24 15.19 0.21
CA LEU A 11 8.27 15.85 -1.10
C LEU A 11 9.25 15.19 -2.10
N PRO A 12 10.53 14.90 -1.74
CA PRO A 12 11.44 14.21 -2.66
C PRO A 12 10.94 12.82 -3.08
N GLN A 13 10.45 12.03 -2.12
CA GLN A 13 9.93 10.68 -2.38
C GLN A 13 8.68 10.70 -3.26
N LEU A 14 7.81 11.71 -3.09
CA LEU A 14 6.65 11.88 -3.95
C LEU A 14 7.06 12.18 -5.40
N ILE A 15 8.07 13.04 -5.59
CA ILE A 15 8.58 13.37 -6.92
C ILE A 15 9.19 12.13 -7.59
N GLU A 16 10.05 11.39 -6.89
CA GLU A 16 10.63 10.13 -7.38
C GLU A 16 9.53 9.13 -7.74
N TRP A 17 8.59 8.89 -6.83
CA TRP A 17 7.47 7.99 -7.07
C TRP A 17 6.61 8.42 -8.26
N ALA A 18 6.33 9.71 -8.41
CA ALA A 18 5.52 10.23 -9.51
C ALA A 18 6.22 10.06 -10.85
N ILE A 19 7.55 10.23 -10.90
CA ILE A 19 8.36 9.98 -12.10
C ILE A 19 8.35 8.48 -12.45
N ASP A 20 8.61 7.61 -11.48
CA ASP A 20 8.65 6.15 -11.69
C ASP A 20 7.31 5.58 -12.18
N ASN A 21 6.19 6.27 -11.85
CA ASN A 21 4.84 5.86 -12.22
C ASN A 21 4.26 6.69 -13.39
N ASP A 22 5.07 7.49 -14.09
CA ASP A 22 4.67 8.37 -15.20
C ASP A 22 3.42 9.22 -14.89
N ILE A 23 3.35 9.78 -13.67
CA ILE A 23 2.22 10.59 -13.24
C ILE A 23 2.19 11.91 -14.01
N LYS A 24 1.06 12.17 -14.67
CA LYS A 24 0.78 13.40 -15.43
C LYS A 24 -0.59 13.95 -15.09
N HIS A 25 -0.76 15.25 -15.31
CA HIS A 25 -2.02 15.97 -15.16
C HIS A 25 -2.71 15.72 -13.79
N ARG A 26 -1.92 15.79 -12.72
CA ARG A 26 -2.38 15.47 -11.36
C ARG A 26 -1.80 16.45 -10.35
N VAL A 27 -2.62 16.80 -9.37
CA VAL A 27 -2.22 17.64 -8.22
C VAL A 27 -2.27 16.81 -6.95
N PHE A 28 -1.20 16.89 -6.17
CA PHE A 28 -1.08 16.33 -4.83
C PHE A 28 -1.19 17.45 -3.80
N VAL A 29 -1.93 17.19 -2.73
CA VAL A 29 -2.11 18.10 -1.61
C VAL A 29 -1.35 17.55 -0.42
N SER A 30 -0.53 18.37 0.23
CA SER A 30 0.20 17.96 1.42
C SER A 30 -0.76 17.67 2.56
N ASN A 31 -0.33 16.82 3.47
CA ASN A 31 -0.95 16.72 4.79
C ASN A 31 -0.90 18.12 5.46
N PRO A 32 -1.92 18.48 6.25
CA PRO A 32 -1.96 19.76 6.94
C PRO A 32 -0.82 19.86 7.94
N ASN A 33 -0.19 21.03 8.01
CA ASN A 33 0.77 21.36 9.07
C ASN A 33 0.04 21.67 10.40
N PHE A 34 0.77 22.08 11.43
CA PHE A 34 0.20 22.40 12.75
C PHE A 34 -0.88 23.48 12.71
N ASP A 35 -0.76 24.45 11.79
CA ASP A 35 -1.72 25.55 11.60
C ASP A 35 -2.87 25.17 10.64
N GLY A 36 -2.94 23.91 10.19
CA GLY A 36 -3.95 23.42 9.25
C GLY A 36 -3.70 23.83 7.78
N VAL A 37 -2.55 24.43 7.47
CA VAL A 37 -2.19 24.87 6.12
C VAL A 37 -1.69 23.68 5.30
N THR A 38 -2.14 23.62 4.04
CA THR A 38 -1.76 22.60 3.06
C THR A 38 -1.12 23.24 1.83
N TYR A 39 -0.19 22.55 1.22
CA TYR A 39 0.52 22.99 0.02
C TYR A 39 0.22 22.07 -1.16
N LYS A 40 0.41 22.56 -2.38
CA LYS A 40 0.10 21.82 -3.61
C LYS A 40 1.36 21.59 -4.44
N LEU A 41 1.50 20.36 -4.93
CA LEU A 41 2.46 19.96 -5.94
C LEU A 41 1.69 19.45 -7.16
N GLY A 42 1.93 20.02 -8.32
CA GLY A 42 1.26 19.63 -9.56
C GLY A 42 2.22 19.04 -10.59
N PHE A 43 1.69 18.14 -11.41
CA PHE A 43 2.29 17.67 -12.66
C PHE A 43 1.37 18.08 -13.78
N ASP A 44 1.89 18.78 -14.78
CA ASP A 44 1.11 19.23 -15.93
C ASP A 44 0.83 18.08 -16.91
N ILE A 45 0.27 18.39 -18.09
CA ILE A 45 -0.03 17.38 -19.11
C ILE A 45 1.24 16.74 -19.70
N GLY A 46 2.37 17.44 -19.68
CA GLY A 46 3.68 16.92 -20.09
C GLY A 46 4.37 16.08 -19.01
N GLY A 47 3.93 16.20 -17.76
CA GLY A 47 4.61 15.63 -16.60
C GLY A 47 5.62 16.59 -15.96
N ASP A 48 5.64 17.85 -16.39
CA ASP A 48 6.48 18.88 -15.79
C ASP A 48 5.93 19.29 -14.43
N LEU A 49 6.83 19.41 -13.47
CA LEU A 49 6.53 19.77 -12.09
C LEU A 49 6.18 21.26 -11.99
N TYR A 50 5.12 21.59 -11.27
CA TYR A 50 4.78 22.97 -10.93
C TYR A 50 4.26 23.11 -9.50
N PHE A 51 4.49 24.29 -8.92
CA PHE A 51 3.99 24.67 -7.59
C PHE A 51 3.85 26.19 -7.53
N GLU A 52 2.81 26.67 -6.86
CA GLU A 52 2.53 28.11 -6.74
C GLU A 52 3.29 28.75 -5.56
N GLU A 53 3.68 27.94 -4.58
CA GLU A 53 4.31 28.37 -3.34
C GLU A 53 5.60 27.56 -3.07
N PRO A 54 6.59 28.12 -2.36
CA PRO A 54 7.77 27.37 -1.96
C PRO A 54 7.40 26.14 -1.13
N LEU A 55 7.88 24.96 -1.55
CA LEU A 55 7.62 23.71 -0.87
C LEU A 55 8.83 23.30 -0.02
N THR A 56 8.59 22.86 1.21
CA THR A 56 9.67 22.32 2.05
C THR A 56 9.83 20.81 1.80
N PRO A 57 11.08 20.29 1.81
CA PRO A 57 11.33 18.86 1.62
C PRO A 57 10.64 17.96 2.66
N THR A 58 10.30 18.51 3.82
CA THR A 58 9.67 17.81 4.94
C THR A 58 8.15 17.74 4.85
N LEU A 59 7.52 18.36 3.86
CA LEU A 59 6.09 18.19 3.60
C LEU A 59 5.79 16.71 3.33
N LEU A 60 4.74 16.22 3.98
CA LEU A 60 4.25 14.86 3.80
C LEU A 60 3.02 14.87 2.91
N PHE A 61 2.91 13.90 2.03
CA PHE A 61 1.78 13.69 1.14
C PHE A 61 1.28 12.26 1.32
N THR A 62 -0.04 12.09 1.40
CA THR A 62 -0.64 10.76 1.45
C THR A 62 -1.07 10.36 0.04
N VAL A 63 -0.44 9.32 -0.52
CA VAL A 63 -0.80 8.77 -1.82
C VAL A 63 -1.37 7.36 -1.67
N GLU A 64 -2.28 7.00 -2.57
CA GLU A 64 -2.77 5.64 -2.70
C GLU A 64 -1.95 4.95 -3.78
N VAL A 65 -1.29 3.85 -3.42
CA VAL A 65 -0.46 3.05 -4.31
C VAL A 65 -1.03 1.64 -4.42
N GLU A 66 -0.94 1.06 -5.61
CA GLU A 66 -1.21 -0.36 -5.81
C GLU A 66 0.08 -1.15 -5.61
N GLU A 67 0.07 -2.09 -4.67
CA GLU A 67 1.19 -2.99 -4.41
C GLU A 67 0.80 -4.43 -4.72
N GLU A 68 1.71 -5.17 -5.32
CA GLU A 68 1.56 -6.62 -5.48
C GLU A 68 1.62 -7.30 -4.11
N ILE A 69 0.69 -8.21 -3.85
CA ILE A 69 0.75 -9.07 -2.67
C ILE A 69 1.88 -10.08 -2.87
N THR A 70 2.80 -10.11 -1.91
CA THR A 70 3.82 -11.15 -1.78
C THR A 70 3.58 -11.96 -0.50
N GLU A 71 4.26 -13.10 -0.34
CA GLU A 71 4.17 -13.87 0.91
C GLU A 71 4.69 -13.06 2.12
N ASP A 72 5.52 -12.04 1.90
CA ASP A 72 6.08 -11.16 2.93
C ASP A 72 5.21 -9.93 3.22
N THR A 73 4.10 -9.74 2.49
CA THR A 73 3.18 -8.63 2.75
C THR A 73 2.50 -8.82 4.10
N GLU A 74 2.64 -7.84 5.00
CA GLU A 74 2.01 -7.85 6.32
C GLU A 74 0.55 -7.39 6.21
N PHE A 75 -0.36 -8.21 6.76
CA PHE A 75 -1.78 -7.91 6.87
C PHE A 75 -2.16 -7.70 8.33
N LYS A 76 -3.04 -6.73 8.58
CA LYS A 76 -3.57 -6.48 9.94
C LYS A 76 -4.32 -7.68 10.50
N SER A 77 -5.05 -8.39 9.65
CA SER A 77 -5.81 -9.59 10.03
C SER A 77 -5.75 -10.61 8.91
N MET A 78 -5.36 -11.83 9.25
CA MET A 78 -5.23 -12.96 8.35
C MET A 78 -5.83 -14.21 8.99
N VAL A 79 -6.41 -15.09 8.17
CA VAL A 79 -6.93 -16.38 8.58
C VAL A 79 -6.14 -17.47 7.85
N GLU A 80 -5.58 -18.40 8.61
CA GLU A 80 -5.00 -19.63 8.08
C GLU A 80 -6.03 -20.74 8.17
N VAL A 81 -6.18 -21.52 7.10
CA VAL A 81 -6.88 -22.81 7.11
C VAL A 81 -5.85 -23.90 6.97
N THR A 82 -5.87 -24.90 7.85
CA THR A 82 -4.92 -26.01 7.82
C THR A 82 -5.42 -27.17 6.97
N THR A 83 -4.55 -28.15 6.71
CA THR A 83 -4.90 -29.39 6.00
C THR A 83 -5.97 -30.22 6.71
N ASP A 84 -6.10 -30.06 8.03
CA ASP A 84 -7.12 -30.71 8.86
C ASP A 84 -8.42 -29.90 8.97
N ASP A 85 -8.60 -28.88 8.10
CA ASP A 85 -9.73 -27.95 8.07
C ASP A 85 -9.95 -27.20 9.40
N LEU A 86 -8.88 -27.03 10.20
CA LEU A 86 -8.86 -26.11 11.34
C LEU A 86 -8.53 -24.70 10.87
N PHE A 87 -8.95 -23.69 11.62
CA PHE A 87 -8.62 -22.30 11.32
C PHE A 87 -7.94 -21.58 12.50
N ALA A 88 -7.00 -20.70 12.16
CA ALA A 88 -6.35 -19.79 13.09
C ALA A 88 -6.45 -18.35 12.56
N VAL A 89 -6.55 -17.39 13.48
CA VAL A 89 -6.56 -15.96 13.14
C VAL A 89 -5.26 -15.34 13.62
N TRP A 90 -4.59 -14.63 12.72
CA TRP A 90 -3.32 -13.96 12.96
C TRP A 90 -3.50 -12.46 12.80
N GLU A 91 -3.00 -11.69 13.76
CA GLU A 91 -2.95 -10.23 13.70
C GLU A 91 -1.53 -9.78 13.35
N HIS A 92 -1.41 -8.71 12.53
CA HIS A 92 -0.12 -8.15 12.11
C HIS A 92 0.85 -9.23 11.58
N ALA A 93 0.41 -9.94 10.55
CA ALA A 93 1.02 -11.18 10.10
C ALA A 93 1.17 -11.23 8.58
N SER A 94 2.23 -11.91 8.12
CA SER A 94 2.43 -12.28 6.72
C SER A 94 2.30 -13.79 6.52
N ILE A 95 2.10 -14.23 5.28
CA ILE A 95 2.10 -15.67 4.93
C ILE A 95 3.45 -16.29 5.32
N SER A 96 4.56 -15.65 4.96
CA SER A 96 5.92 -16.17 5.22
C SER A 96 6.23 -16.35 6.70
N THR A 97 5.58 -15.57 7.58
CA THR A 97 5.77 -15.68 9.04
C THR A 97 5.11 -16.94 9.63
N TRP A 98 3.95 -17.36 9.11
CA TRP A 98 3.13 -18.43 9.71
C TRP A 98 3.04 -19.71 8.89
N LYS A 99 3.34 -19.63 7.60
CA LYS A 99 3.31 -20.78 6.68
C LYS A 99 4.15 -21.93 7.21
N ASN A 100 3.53 -23.09 7.31
CA ASN A 100 4.16 -24.34 7.69
C ASN A 100 3.61 -25.50 6.83
N GLU A 101 4.05 -26.73 7.10
CA GLU A 101 3.66 -27.92 6.34
C GLU A 101 2.16 -28.28 6.43
N HIS A 102 1.46 -27.75 7.44
CA HIS A 102 0.02 -27.96 7.63
C HIS A 102 -0.82 -26.83 7.04
N SER A 103 -0.23 -25.77 6.51
CA SER A 103 -0.98 -24.65 5.93
C SER A 103 -1.60 -25.04 4.57
N LYS A 104 -2.91 -24.87 4.43
CA LYS A 104 -3.67 -25.16 3.20
C LYS A 104 -4.08 -23.87 2.48
N GLU A 105 -4.62 -22.90 3.22
CA GLU A 105 -5.03 -21.60 2.68
C GLU A 105 -4.65 -20.46 3.62
N PHE A 106 -4.35 -19.30 3.05
CA PHE A 106 -4.36 -18.03 3.78
C PHE A 106 -5.35 -17.06 3.14
N HIS A 107 -6.15 -16.43 4.00
CA HIS A 107 -7.09 -15.37 3.64
C HIS A 107 -6.71 -14.10 4.37
N ALA A 108 -6.65 -12.95 3.70
CA ALA A 108 -6.36 -11.67 4.34
C ALA A 108 -7.56 -10.73 4.28
N TYR A 109 -7.72 -9.91 5.32
CA TYR A 109 -8.75 -8.88 5.35
C TYR A 109 -8.33 -7.67 4.50
N ILE A 110 -8.98 -7.50 3.35
CA ILE A 110 -8.67 -6.50 2.34
C ILE A 110 -9.98 -5.84 1.90
N ASP A 111 -10.04 -4.50 1.93
CA ASP A 111 -11.19 -3.71 1.48
C ASP A 111 -12.55 -4.08 2.12
N GLY A 112 -12.54 -4.57 3.36
CA GLY A 112 -13.77 -4.87 4.10
C GLY A 112 -14.19 -6.34 4.11
N GLU A 113 -13.44 -7.23 3.46
CA GLU A 113 -13.74 -8.66 3.40
C GLU A 113 -12.46 -9.53 3.46
N PHE A 114 -12.60 -10.79 3.85
CA PHE A 114 -11.51 -11.76 3.75
C PHE A 114 -11.41 -12.29 2.32
N LYS A 115 -10.24 -12.16 1.71
CA LYS A 115 -9.93 -12.65 0.37
C LYS A 115 -8.89 -13.75 0.44
N LEU A 116 -9.08 -14.83 -0.31
CA LEU A 116 -8.07 -15.86 -0.48
C LEU A 116 -6.85 -15.27 -1.19
N ILE A 117 -5.68 -15.32 -0.55
CA ILE A 117 -4.43 -14.75 -1.09
C ILE A 117 -3.38 -15.83 -1.37
N TRP A 118 -3.51 -17.01 -0.78
CA TRP A 118 -2.56 -18.10 -0.95
C TRP A 118 -3.26 -19.45 -0.77
N ARG A 119 -2.90 -20.43 -1.61
CA ARG A 119 -3.38 -21.81 -1.55
C ARG A 119 -2.33 -22.77 -2.09
N ASP A 120 -2.17 -23.92 -1.43
CA ASP A 120 -1.38 -25.06 -1.93
C ASP A 120 0.04 -24.69 -2.41
N GLY A 121 0.76 -23.87 -1.63
CA GLY A 121 2.14 -23.50 -1.97
C GLY A 121 2.29 -22.26 -2.84
N LYS A 122 1.19 -21.59 -3.23
CA LYS A 122 1.23 -20.50 -4.22
C LYS A 122 0.31 -19.34 -3.85
N LEU A 123 0.75 -18.12 -4.19
CA LEU A 123 -0.11 -16.94 -4.18
C LEU A 123 -1.22 -17.08 -5.22
N VAL A 124 -2.40 -16.56 -4.89
CA VAL A 124 -3.54 -16.49 -5.80
C VAL A 124 -3.47 -15.17 -6.59
N GLU A 125 -3.79 -15.23 -7.88
CA GLU A 125 -3.78 -14.06 -8.78
C GLU A 125 -4.96 -13.11 -8.55
#